data_AF-A0ABD0Q8Z1-F1
#
_entry.id   AF-A0ABD0Q8Z1-F1
#
_cell.length_a   1.000
_cell.length_b   1.000
_cell.length_c   1.000
_cell.angle_alpha   90.00
_cell.angle_beta   90.00
_cell.angle_gamma   90.00
#
_symmetry.space_group_name_H-M   'P 1'
#
loop_
_entity.id
_entity.type
_entity.pdbx_description
1 polymer ?
#
loop_
_entity_poly.entity_id
_entity_poly.type
_entity_poly.pdbx_seq_one_letter_code
_entity_poly.pdbx_strand_id
1 'polypeptide(L)' 'EHFTPECKFKESVFENYYVTYSSMIYRQQQSGRGWYLGLNKEGQIMKGNHVKKTKPAAHFIPKPLK' A
#
# COMPACT_ATOMS: atom_id res chain seq x y z
N GLU A 1 4.67 4.94 22.33
CA GLU A 1 4.07 4.43 21.07
C GLU A 1 4.01 2.93 21.12
N HIS A 2 2.97 2.30 20.56
CA HIS A 2 2.80 0.85 20.57
C HIS A 2 2.67 0.31 19.16
N PHE A 3 3.37 -0.78 18.87
CA PHE A 3 3.16 -1.53 17.65
C PHE A 3 1.85 -2.32 17.76
N THR A 4 0.89 -2.00 16.89
CA THR A 4 -0.43 -2.63 16.86
C THR A 4 -0.61 -3.47 15.60
N PRO A 5 -1.67 -4.30 15.50
CA PRO A 5 -1.99 -5.01 14.26
C PRO A 5 -2.18 -4.09 13.05
N GLU A 6 -2.61 -2.85 13.25
CA GLU A 6 -2.78 -1.84 12.19
C GLU A 6 -1.44 -1.36 11.59
N CYS A 7 -0.34 -1.54 12.31
CA CYS A 7 1.01 -1.24 11.82
C CYS A 7 1.54 -2.29 10.83
N LYS A 8 0.83 -3.42 10.65
CA LYS A 8 1.27 -4.52 9.78
C LYS A 8 0.80 -4.32 8.35
N PHE A 9 1.76 -4.27 7.42
CA PHE A 9 1.50 -4.25 5.98
C PHE A 9 1.89 -5.57 5.33
N LYS A 10 1.05 -6.05 4.42
CA LYS A 10 1.42 -7.08 3.45
C LYS A 10 2.22 -6.43 2.33
N GLU A 11 3.48 -6.81 2.21
CA GLU A 11 4.33 -6.51 1.06
C GLU A 11 3.99 -7.44 -0.12
N SER A 12 3.95 -6.91 -1.33
CA SER A 12 3.75 -7.71 -2.55
C SER A 12 4.38 -7.05 -3.76
N VAL A 13 5.04 -7.85 -4.59
CA VAL A 13 5.58 -7.40 -5.88
C VAL A 13 4.44 -7.20 -6.89
N PHE A 14 4.57 -6.18 -7.73
CA PHE A 14 3.70 -5.88 -8.85
C PHE A 14 4.53 -5.72 -10.13
N GLU A 15 4.17 -6.47 -11.17
CA GLU A 15 4.85 -6.48 -12.48
C GLU A 15 6.38 -6.63 -12.41
N ASN A 16 6.87 -7.37 -11.40
CA ASN A 16 8.29 -7.65 -11.14
C ASN A 16 9.20 -6.43 -10.90
N TYR A 17 8.66 -5.21 -10.83
CA TYR A 17 9.46 -3.98 -10.69
C TYR A 17 9.07 -3.12 -9.48
N TYR A 18 7.80 -3.15 -9.07
CA TYR A 18 7.31 -2.33 -7.98
C TYR A 18 6.94 -3.16 -6.76
N VAL A 19 7.11 -2.54 -5.59
CA VAL A 19 6.60 -3.06 -4.33
C VAL A 19 5.33 -2.31 -3.95
N THR A 20 4.33 -3.06 -3.47
CA THR A 20 3.07 -2.52 -2.95
C THR A 20 2.91 -2.93 -1.50
N TYR A 21 2.35 -2.04 -0.68
CA TYR A 21 2.06 -2.28 0.73
C TYR A 21 0.55 -2.18 0.95
N SER A 22 -0.06 -3.22 1.49
CA SER A 22 -1.50 -3.24 1.80
C SER A 22 -1.76 -3.53 3.27
N SER A 23 -2.86 -3.01 3.83
CA SER A 23 -3.26 -3.36 5.19
C SER A 23 -3.50 -4.86 5.30
N MET A 24 -3.02 -5.46 6.39
CA MET A 24 -3.30 -6.87 6.71
C MET A 24 -4.77 -7.10 7.07
N ILE A 25 -5.42 -6.11 7.71
CA ILE A 25 -6.74 -6.27 8.32
C ILE A 25 -7.85 -5.49 7.60
N TYR A 26 -7.54 -4.47 6.79
CA TYR A 26 -8.54 -3.67 6.09
C TYR A 26 -8.60 -3.95 4.59
N ARG A 27 -9.83 -4.14 4.09
CA ARG A 27 -10.17 -4.36 2.68
C ARG A 27 -11.59 -3.90 2.40
N GLN A 28 -11.93 -3.68 1.12
CA GLN A 28 -13.33 -3.49 0.72
C GLN A 28 -14.12 -4.78 1.00
N GLN A 29 -15.25 -4.65 1.70
CA GLN A 29 -16.06 -5.80 2.14
C GLN A 29 -16.64 -6.59 0.96
N GLN A 30 -17.16 -5.92 -0.06
CA GLN A 30 -17.82 -6.58 -1.19
C GLN A 30 -16.84 -7.22 -2.18
N SER A 31 -15.78 -6.51 -2.56
CA SER A 31 -14.84 -6.96 -3.60
C SER A 31 -13.62 -7.72 -3.05
N GLY A 32 -13.42 -7.71 -1.72
CA GLY A 32 -12.20 -8.23 -1.08
C GLY A 32 -10.93 -7.41 -1.36
N ARG A 33 -11.04 -6.34 -2.16
CA ARG A 33 -9.90 -5.53 -2.60
C ARG A 33 -9.21 -4.86 -1.40
N GLY A 34 -7.92 -5.14 -1.24
CA GLY A 34 -7.10 -4.55 -0.18
C GLY A 34 -7.02 -3.02 -0.23
N TRP A 35 -6.75 -2.42 0.91
CA TRP A 35 -6.41 -1.00 1.02
C TRP A 35 -4.89 -0.85 0.98
N TYR A 36 -4.39 0.08 0.19
CA TYR A 36 -2.95 0.22 -0.10
C TYR A 36 -2.40 1.54 0.42
N LEU A 37 -1.15 1.54 0.85
CA LEU A 37 -0.37 2.76 1.00
C LEU A 37 -0.25 3.42 -0.38
N GLY A 38 -0.41 4.74 -0.46
CA GLY A 38 -0.16 5.42 -1.71
C GLY A 38 -0.14 6.94 -1.63
N LEU A 39 0.53 7.53 -2.61
CA LEU A 39 0.69 8.98 -2.78
C LEU A 39 0.02 9.44 -4.09
N ASN A 40 -0.53 10.66 -4.10
CA ASN A 40 -1.00 11.29 -5.33
C ASN A 40 0.18 11.88 -6.14
N LYS A 41 -0.13 12.55 -7.26
CA LYS A 41 0.90 13.13 -8.15
C LYS A 41 1.67 14.26 -7.47
N GLU A 42 1.06 14.91 -6.49
CA GLU A 42 1.61 15.99 -5.68
C GLU A 42 2.40 15.46 -4.46
N GLY A 43 2.54 14.14 -4.31
CA GLY A 43 3.28 13.51 -3.20
C GLY A 43 2.52 13.47 -1.87
N GLN A 44 1.22 13.75 -1.86
CA GLN A 44 0.37 13.74 -0.67
C GLN A 44 -0.22 12.36 -0.41
N ILE A 45 -0.39 12.02 0.88
CA ILE A 45 -0.99 10.75 1.30
C ILE A 45 -2.42 10.59 0.80
N MET A 46 -2.74 9.40 0.29
CA MET A 46 -4.09 9.04 -0.13
C MET A 46 -4.75 8.08 0.87
N LYS A 47 -6.08 8.15 0.99
CA LYS A 47 -6.86 7.18 1.77
C LYS A 47 -6.73 5.79 1.15
N GLY A 48 -6.43 4.78 1.96
CA GLY A 48 -6.04 3.46 1.43
C GLY A 48 -7.09 2.74 0.59
N ASN A 49 -8.39 3.02 0.80
CA ASN A 49 -9.46 2.48 -0.04
C ASN A 49 -9.51 3.11 -1.45
N HIS A 50 -8.92 4.30 -1.66
CA HIS A 50 -8.83 4.98 -2.95
C HIS A 50 -7.59 4.55 -3.76
N VAL A 51 -6.60 3.93 -3.10
CA VAL A 51 -5.40 3.42 -3.75
C VAL A 51 -5.67 2.02 -4.31
N LYS A 52 -5.30 1.79 -5.57
CA LYS A 52 -5.46 0.49 -6.26
C LYS A 52 -4.08 -0.07 -6.59
N LYS A 53 -3.90 -1.39 -6.43
CA LYS A 53 -2.64 -2.11 -6.74
C LYS A 53 -2.09 -1.81 -8.15
N THR A 54 -2.98 -1.64 -9.13
CA THR A 54 -2.63 -1.40 -10.54
C THR A 54 -2.38 0.05 -10.89
N LYS A 55 -2.35 0.98 -9.91
CA LYS A 55 -2.14 2.41 -10.14
C LYS A 55 -0.79 2.86 -9.58
N PRO A 56 -0.09 3.80 -10.24
CA PRO A 56 1.22 4.29 -9.80
C PRO A 56 1.26 4.79 -8.36
N ALA A 57 0.14 5.31 -7.85
CA ALA A 57 0.02 5.73 -6.46
C ALA A 57 0.45 4.64 -5.45
N ALA A 58 0.30 3.35 -5.79
CA ALA A 58 0.64 2.22 -4.92
C ALA A 58 2.07 1.69 -5.13
N HIS A 59 2.82 2.23 -6.09
CA HIS A 59 4.04 1.64 -6.61
C HIS A 59 5.27 2.29 -5.97
N PHE A 60 5.97 1.54 -5.14
CA PHE A 60 7.17 2.00 -4.44
C PHE A 60 8.41 1.23 -4.91
N ILE A 61 9.54 1.93 -4.95
CA ILE A 61 10.86 1.34 -5.19
C ILE A 61 11.67 1.51 -3.90
N PRO A 62 11.89 0.43 -3.13
CA PRO A 62 12.73 0.50 -1.95
C PRO A 62 14.17 0.92 -2.32
N LYS A 63 14.72 1.87 -1.58
CA LYS A 63 16.14 2.28 -1.67
C LYS A 63 16.81 1.97 -0.33
N PRO A 64 17.27 0.72 -0.10
CA PRO A 64 17.89 0.34 1.16
C PRO A 64 19.14 1.19 1.43
N LEU A 65 19.21 1.77 2.62
CA LEU A 65 20.44 2.34 3.16
C LEU A 65 21.04 1.28 4.09
N LYS A 66 22.33 0.99 3.90
CA LYS A 66 23.09 0.12 4.80
C LYS A 66 23.63 0.92 5.96
#